data_AF-A0A2V7B1Z9-F1
#
_entry.id   AF-A0A2V7B1Z9-F1
#
_cell.length_a   1.000
_cell.length_b   1.000
_cell.length_c   1.000
_cell.angle_alpha   90.00
_cell.angle_beta   90.00
_cell.angle_gamma   90.00
#
_symmetry.space_group_name_H-M   'P 1'
#
loop_
_entity.id
_entity.type
_entity.pdbx_description
1 polymer ?
#
loop_
_entity_poly.entity_id
_entity_poly.type
_entity_poly.pdbx_seq_one_letter_code
_entity_poly.pdbx_strand_id
1 'polypeptide(L)'
;MRSRSSATRCAASARVIGRRISRGLGAVARPHAILERDMPQATAKGTTASVQDYLAAIYDLQSSGKPVIGARLAKHMGISAPAVTEAIHRIVRSGYVRVGRGKELSLTPKGHQIAEVMARRHRLLERWLTDTLGLNWTDAHEEAHRLEHAISPRVEDRLAELLGMPSTCPHGNPIPGMASPTRVEPFPLAQAKEGTTVVVERITEEAEADKKLLEHLWKHDVRPGRRLRITEVALPAETITAASDGQTITLGLRAAAKIWVYVPTP
;
A
#
# COMPACT_ATOMS: atom_id res chain seq x y z
N MET A 1 -6.77 -45.68 45.91
CA MET A 1 -7.97 -45.11 46.58
C MET A 1 -7.59 -43.78 47.22
N ARG A 2 -8.29 -42.70 46.79
CA ARG A 2 -8.56 -41.39 47.44
C ARG A 2 -7.35 -40.53 47.89
N SER A 3 -6.97 -39.43 47.22
CA SER A 3 -7.61 -38.06 47.14
C SER A 3 -7.50 -37.29 48.47
N ARG A 4 -7.13 -36.01 48.63
CA ARG A 4 -7.33 -34.73 47.89
C ARG A 4 -6.29 -33.69 48.43
N SER A 5 -5.72 -32.81 47.60
CA SER A 5 -6.09 -31.39 47.34
C SER A 5 -6.04 -30.40 48.51
N SER A 6 -5.20 -29.35 48.39
CA SER A 6 -5.38 -27.97 48.90
C SER A 6 -4.15 -27.15 48.47
N ALA A 7 -4.15 -26.44 47.33
CA ALA A 7 -4.70 -25.10 47.14
C ALA A 7 -4.06 -24.02 48.05
N THR A 8 -3.01 -23.36 47.55
CA THR A 8 -2.42 -22.15 48.14
C THR A 8 -2.94 -20.94 47.35
N ARG A 9 -3.71 -20.04 47.98
CA ARG A 9 -4.04 -18.71 47.45
C ARG A 9 -3.94 -17.63 48.54
N CYS A 10 -3.29 -16.54 48.13
CA CYS A 10 -3.52 -15.13 48.43
C CYS A 10 -3.53 -14.60 49.88
N ALA A 11 -2.58 -13.70 50.16
CA ALA A 11 -2.82 -12.32 50.65
C ALA A 11 -1.56 -11.48 50.32
N ALA A 12 -1.63 -10.53 49.38
CA ALA A 12 -1.92 -9.11 49.61
C ALA A 12 -0.71 -8.29 50.13
N SER A 13 -0.14 -7.46 49.25
CA SER A 13 0.37 -6.14 49.65
C SER A 13 0.43 -5.22 48.42
N ALA A 14 -0.60 -4.38 48.30
CA ALA A 14 -0.61 -3.22 47.43
C ALA A 14 0.12 -2.09 48.17
N ARG A 15 1.15 -1.50 47.55
CA ARG A 15 1.69 -0.21 47.99
C ARG A 15 1.77 0.75 46.83
N VAL A 16 0.83 1.69 46.87
CA VAL A 16 0.80 2.97 46.19
C VAL A 16 2.06 3.76 46.56
N ILE A 17 2.83 4.20 45.56
CA ILE A 17 3.65 5.41 45.66
C ILE A 17 3.45 6.20 44.37
N GLY A 18 2.58 7.20 44.45
CA GLY A 18 2.54 8.26 43.46
C GLY A 18 3.81 9.10 43.56
N ARG A 19 4.45 9.35 42.42
CA ARG A 19 5.32 10.52 42.25
C ARG A 19 4.78 11.36 41.10
N ARG A 20 4.29 12.54 41.50
CA ARG A 20 4.11 13.71 40.65
C ARG A 20 5.43 13.98 39.93
N ILE A 21 5.39 14.13 38.61
CA ILE A 21 6.39 14.91 37.89
C ILE A 21 5.65 16.10 37.28
N SER A 22 5.75 17.21 38.00
CA SER A 22 5.31 18.53 37.59
C SER A 22 6.32 19.13 36.60
N ARG A 23 5.76 19.68 35.51
CA ARG A 23 6.24 20.84 34.74
C ARG A 23 7.67 20.80 34.18
N GLY A 24 7.71 20.67 32.85
CA GLY A 24 8.75 21.22 32.00
C GLY A 24 8.19 21.38 30.58
N LEU A 25 7.38 22.41 30.34
CA LEU A 25 7.16 22.92 28.98
C LEU A 25 8.46 23.58 28.53
N GLY A 26 9.41 22.74 28.11
CA GLY A 26 10.57 23.19 27.35
C GLY A 26 10.11 23.51 25.94
N ALA A 27 10.29 24.76 25.53
CA ALA A 27 10.05 25.21 24.16
C ALA A 27 10.76 24.27 23.18
N VAL A 28 9.98 23.54 22.39
CA VAL A 28 10.53 22.76 21.28
C VAL A 28 11.01 23.76 20.24
N ALA A 29 12.33 23.90 20.14
CA ALA A 29 12.98 24.71 19.13
C ALA A 29 12.51 24.25 17.74
N ARG A 30 11.96 25.18 16.95
CA ARG A 30 11.72 24.99 15.52
C ARG A 30 13.01 25.27 14.76
N PRO A 31 13.57 24.26 14.10
CA PRO A 31 14.15 24.50 12.79
C PRO A 31 13.75 23.31 11.86
N HIS A 32 13.38 23.46 10.60
CA HIS A 32 13.95 24.26 9.55
C HIS A 32 12.88 24.52 8.47
N ALA A 33 13.15 25.53 7.65
CA ALA A 33 12.42 25.98 6.48
C ALA A 33 11.68 24.87 5.74
N ILE A 34 10.39 25.12 5.49
CA ILE A 34 9.65 24.53 4.38
C ILE A 34 10.50 24.83 3.15
N LEU A 35 11.19 23.82 2.63
CA LEU A 35 11.69 23.89 1.27
C LEU A 35 10.42 23.98 0.42
N GLU A 36 10.06 25.19 0.01
CA GLU A 36 9.07 25.46 -1.02
C GLU A 36 9.56 24.78 -2.30
N ARG A 37 9.30 23.47 -2.40
CA ARG A 37 9.21 22.81 -3.68
C ARG A 37 7.92 23.36 -4.27
N ASP A 38 8.07 24.22 -5.28
CA ASP A 38 7.02 24.54 -6.25
C ASP A 38 6.63 23.25 -7.01
N MET A 39 6.04 22.29 -6.31
CA MET A 39 5.11 21.36 -6.91
C MET A 39 4.00 22.24 -7.46
N PRO A 40 3.71 22.20 -8.77
CA PRO A 40 2.58 22.94 -9.29
C PRO A 40 1.37 22.53 -8.46
N GLN A 41 0.73 23.51 -7.79
CA GLN A 41 -0.57 23.32 -7.16
C GLN A 41 -1.57 23.04 -8.28
N ALA A 42 -1.53 21.84 -8.83
CA ALA A 42 -2.59 21.29 -9.65
C ALA A 42 -3.73 21.04 -8.69
N THR A 43 -4.48 22.10 -8.41
CA THR A 43 -5.64 21.98 -7.55
C THR A 43 -6.56 20.98 -8.23
N ALA A 44 -6.88 19.89 -7.53
CA ALA A 44 -8.00 18.98 -7.86
C ALA A 44 -9.36 19.72 -7.96
N LYS A 45 -9.36 21.05 -7.75
CA LYS A 45 -10.46 21.99 -7.89
C LYS A 45 -10.97 21.98 -9.33
N GLY A 46 -12.06 21.25 -9.55
CA GLY A 46 -12.74 21.13 -10.84
C GLY A 46 -12.85 19.70 -11.37
N THR A 47 -12.23 18.71 -10.70
CA THR A 47 -12.27 17.31 -11.10
C THR A 47 -13.09 16.51 -10.09
N THR A 48 -14.03 15.67 -10.55
CA THR A 48 -14.86 14.83 -9.66
C THR A 48 -14.04 13.69 -9.06
N ALA A 49 -14.45 13.17 -7.89
CA ALA A 49 -13.83 11.99 -7.26
C ALA A 49 -13.73 10.83 -8.25
N SER A 50 -14.82 10.53 -8.98
CA SER A 50 -14.79 9.49 -10.01
C SER A 50 -13.70 9.69 -11.07
N VAL A 51 -13.46 10.92 -11.55
CA VAL A 51 -12.36 11.14 -12.51
C VAL A 51 -11.01 10.95 -11.84
N GLN A 52 -10.86 11.37 -10.59
CA GLN A 52 -9.63 11.14 -9.81
C GLN A 52 -9.35 9.64 -9.67
N ASP A 53 -10.35 8.81 -9.38
CA ASP A 53 -10.23 7.34 -9.31
C ASP A 53 -9.71 6.74 -10.61
N TYR A 54 -10.24 7.17 -11.75
CA TYR A 54 -9.76 6.69 -13.06
C TYR A 54 -8.30 7.08 -13.32
N LEU A 55 -7.89 8.28 -12.90
CA LEU A 55 -6.52 8.74 -13.10
C LEU A 55 -5.54 7.99 -12.18
N ALA A 56 -5.91 7.78 -10.92
CA ALA A 56 -5.16 6.95 -9.96
C ALA A 56 -5.04 5.50 -10.46
N ALA A 57 -6.15 4.87 -10.86
CA ALA A 57 -6.15 3.52 -11.41
C ALA A 57 -5.26 3.37 -12.67
N ILE A 58 -5.24 4.37 -13.56
CA ILE A 58 -4.33 4.35 -14.72
C ILE A 58 -2.87 4.45 -14.24
N TYR A 59 -2.58 5.35 -13.30
CA TYR A 59 -1.24 5.53 -12.73
C TYR A 59 -0.71 4.25 -12.09
N ASP A 60 -1.54 3.57 -11.30
CA ASP A 60 -1.14 2.33 -10.63
C ASP A 60 -0.92 1.18 -11.62
N LEU A 61 -1.79 1.05 -12.63
CA LEU A 61 -1.64 0.04 -13.69
C LEU A 61 -0.38 0.27 -14.54
N GLN A 62 0.08 1.52 -14.70
CA GLN A 62 1.34 1.81 -15.40
C GLN A 62 2.56 1.22 -14.69
N SER A 63 2.51 1.07 -13.35
CA SER A 63 3.60 0.46 -12.57
C SER A 63 3.79 -1.04 -12.84
N SER A 64 2.81 -1.70 -13.48
CA SER A 64 2.88 -3.13 -13.82
C SER A 64 3.80 -3.44 -15.01
N GLY A 65 4.31 -2.42 -15.72
CA GLY A 65 5.14 -2.58 -16.92
C GLY A 65 4.39 -3.10 -18.15
N LYS A 66 3.08 -3.28 -18.05
CA LYS A 66 2.23 -3.80 -19.13
C LYS A 66 1.30 -2.69 -19.64
N PRO A 67 0.89 -2.70 -20.93
CA PRO A 67 0.01 -1.66 -21.48
C PRO A 67 -1.31 -1.52 -20.72
N VAL A 68 -1.68 -0.29 -20.38
CA VAL A 68 -2.96 0.02 -19.74
C VAL A 68 -4.02 0.15 -20.82
N ILE A 69 -5.06 -0.68 -20.76
CA ILE A 69 -6.17 -0.69 -21.72
C ILE A 69 -7.51 -0.72 -20.96
N GLY A 70 -8.60 -0.33 -21.63
CA GLY A 70 -9.92 -0.27 -21.02
C GLY A 70 -10.36 -1.57 -20.33
N ALA A 71 -10.04 -2.73 -20.90
CA ALA A 71 -10.37 -4.02 -20.29
C ALA A 71 -9.65 -4.26 -18.94
N ARG A 72 -8.40 -3.80 -18.82
CA ARG A 72 -7.63 -3.93 -17.57
C ARG A 72 -8.08 -2.91 -16.54
N LEU A 73 -8.41 -1.70 -16.98
CA LEU A 73 -9.01 -0.67 -16.13
C LEU A 73 -10.35 -1.12 -15.56
N ALA A 74 -11.23 -1.71 -16.39
CA ALA A 74 -12.50 -2.30 -15.96
C ALA A 74 -12.31 -3.40 -14.91
N LYS A 75 -11.36 -4.30 -15.14
CA LYS A 75 -11.02 -5.36 -14.18
C LYS A 75 -10.49 -4.78 -12.87
N HIS A 76 -9.58 -3.82 -12.93
CA HIS A 76 -8.96 -3.21 -11.76
C HIS A 76 -9.97 -2.44 -10.91
N MET A 77 -10.86 -1.69 -11.55
CA MET A 77 -11.89 -0.89 -10.87
C MET A 77 -13.17 -1.66 -10.52
N GLY A 78 -13.28 -2.94 -10.91
CA GLY A 78 -14.46 -3.76 -10.63
C GLY A 78 -15.76 -3.29 -11.29
N ILE A 79 -15.68 -2.60 -12.42
CA ILE A 79 -16.82 -2.01 -13.14
C ILE A 79 -16.95 -2.52 -14.57
N SER A 80 -18.11 -2.33 -15.19
CA SER A 80 -18.41 -2.86 -16.52
C SER A 80 -17.59 -2.19 -17.63
N ALA A 81 -17.25 -2.95 -18.67
CA ALA A 81 -16.52 -2.42 -19.83
C ALA A 81 -17.23 -1.24 -20.53
N PRO A 82 -18.58 -1.22 -20.68
CA PRO A 82 -19.29 -0.05 -21.19
C PRO A 82 -19.12 1.20 -20.30
N ALA A 83 -19.22 1.05 -18.98
CA ALA A 83 -19.04 2.16 -18.04
C ALA A 83 -17.63 2.77 -18.14
N VAL A 84 -16.60 1.92 -18.23
CA VAL A 84 -15.22 2.35 -18.45
C VAL A 84 -15.04 3.06 -19.78
N THR A 85 -15.68 2.57 -20.85
CA THR A 85 -15.58 3.20 -22.17
C THR A 85 -16.12 4.63 -22.15
N GLU A 86 -17.29 4.83 -21.53
CA GLU A 86 -17.88 6.16 -21.36
C GLU A 86 -17.02 7.09 -20.49
N ALA A 87 -16.42 6.55 -19.42
CA ALA A 87 -15.51 7.31 -18.58
C ALA A 87 -14.23 7.70 -19.33
N ILE A 88 -13.62 6.79 -20.08
CA ILE A 88 -12.44 7.05 -20.92
C ILE A 88 -12.74 8.19 -21.89
N HIS A 89 -13.87 8.14 -22.61
CA HIS A 89 -14.25 9.22 -23.52
C HIS A 89 -14.31 10.58 -22.81
N ARG A 90 -14.85 10.63 -21.59
CA ARG A 90 -14.96 11.86 -20.79
C ARG A 90 -13.60 12.41 -20.35
N ILE A 91 -12.72 11.56 -19.83
CA ILE A 91 -11.40 11.98 -19.33
C ILE A 91 -10.43 12.32 -20.47
N VAL A 92 -10.61 11.71 -21.66
CA VAL A 92 -9.92 12.10 -22.89
C VAL A 92 -10.38 13.47 -23.37
N ARG A 93 -11.69 13.71 -23.48
CA ARG A 93 -12.23 15.04 -23.84
C ARG A 93 -11.80 16.14 -22.88
N SER A 94 -11.60 15.80 -21.60
CA SER A 94 -11.14 16.73 -20.55
C SER A 94 -9.61 16.96 -20.56
N GLY A 95 -8.88 16.29 -21.46
CA GLY A 95 -7.45 16.44 -21.64
C GLY A 95 -6.58 15.76 -20.59
N TYR A 96 -7.13 14.82 -19.80
CA TYR A 96 -6.38 14.11 -18.75
C TYR A 96 -5.68 12.84 -19.26
N VAL A 97 -6.22 12.22 -20.31
CA VAL A 97 -5.73 10.95 -20.86
C VAL A 97 -5.61 11.04 -22.38
N ARG A 98 -4.63 10.36 -22.95
CA ARG A 98 -4.50 10.09 -24.38
C ARG A 98 -4.70 8.60 -24.65
N VAL A 99 -5.30 8.30 -25.79
CA VAL A 99 -5.47 6.93 -26.30
C VAL A 99 -4.54 6.75 -27.49
N GLY A 100 -3.59 5.83 -27.37
CA GLY A 100 -2.69 5.44 -28.45
C GLY A 100 -3.40 4.60 -29.52
N ARG A 101 -2.69 4.34 -30.63
CA ARG A 101 -3.22 3.55 -31.76
C ARG A 101 -3.67 2.14 -31.32
N GLY A 102 -2.98 1.54 -30.35
CA GLY A 102 -3.31 0.24 -29.76
C GLY A 102 -4.39 0.28 -28.67
N LYS A 103 -5.15 1.37 -28.52
CA LYS A 103 -6.11 1.61 -27.41
C LYS A 103 -5.46 1.69 -26.02
N GLU A 104 -4.15 1.87 -26.00
CA GLU A 104 -3.35 2.06 -24.79
C GLU A 104 -3.59 3.46 -24.21
N LEU A 105 -3.89 3.49 -22.91
CA LEU A 105 -4.20 4.69 -22.16
C LEU A 105 -2.92 5.24 -21.54
N SER A 106 -2.70 6.53 -21.70
CA SER A 106 -1.57 7.24 -21.08
C SER A 106 -2.04 8.54 -20.46
N LEU A 107 -1.57 8.84 -19.26
CA LEU A 107 -1.84 10.13 -18.60
C LEU A 107 -1.16 11.26 -19.38
N THR A 108 -1.88 12.37 -19.58
CA THR A 108 -1.24 13.64 -19.98
C THR A 108 -0.51 14.23 -18.77
N PRO A 109 0.35 15.25 -18.94
CA PRO A 109 0.95 15.93 -17.79
C PRO A 109 -0.07 16.41 -16.76
N LYS A 110 -1.23 16.91 -17.23
CA LYS A 110 -2.35 17.32 -16.37
C LYS A 110 -2.97 16.15 -15.60
N GLY A 111 -3.20 15.02 -16.28
CA GLY A 111 -3.73 13.82 -15.64
C GLY A 111 -2.75 13.21 -14.63
N HIS A 112 -1.46 13.24 -14.95
CA HIS A 112 -0.40 12.71 -14.12
C HIS A 112 -0.30 13.44 -12.79
N GLN A 113 -0.32 14.78 -12.80
CA GLN A 113 -0.30 15.59 -11.58
C GLN A 113 -1.45 15.25 -10.63
N ILE A 114 -2.66 15.04 -11.15
CA ILE A 114 -3.82 14.67 -10.32
C ILE A 114 -3.64 13.25 -9.77
N ALA A 115 -3.21 12.31 -10.60
CA ALA A 115 -3.01 10.93 -10.19
C ALA A 115 -1.94 10.80 -9.09
N GLU A 116 -0.83 11.53 -9.19
CA GLU A 116 0.21 11.55 -8.17
C GLU A 116 -0.29 12.08 -6.82
N VAL A 117 -1.10 13.14 -6.84
CA VAL A 117 -1.73 13.66 -5.61
C VAL A 117 -2.63 12.61 -4.96
N MET A 118 -3.39 11.86 -5.76
CA MET A 118 -4.28 10.82 -5.22
C MET A 118 -3.51 9.63 -4.68
N ALA A 119 -2.55 9.11 -5.45
CA ALA A 119 -1.67 8.04 -4.99
C ALA A 119 -0.90 8.44 -3.70
N ARG A 120 -0.44 9.70 -3.60
CA ARG A 120 0.23 10.21 -2.40
C ARG A 120 -0.69 10.24 -1.19
N ARG A 121 -1.91 10.78 -1.33
CA ARG A 121 -2.88 10.84 -0.22
C ARG A 121 -3.32 9.45 0.21
N HIS A 122 -3.64 8.58 -0.72
CA HIS A 122 -4.00 7.19 -0.46
C HIS A 122 -2.92 6.52 0.40
N ARG A 123 -1.68 6.51 -0.10
CA ARG A 123 -0.55 5.83 0.55
C ARG A 123 -0.15 6.42 1.91
N LEU A 124 -0.32 7.74 2.10
CA LEU A 124 -0.13 8.40 3.40
C LEU A 124 -1.25 8.03 4.38
N LEU A 125 -2.50 7.98 3.93
CA LEU A 125 -3.63 7.56 4.73
C LEU A 125 -3.48 6.10 5.16
N GLU A 126 -3.12 5.20 4.24
CA GLU A 126 -2.82 3.81 4.57
C GLU A 126 -1.77 3.72 5.69
N ARG A 127 -0.65 4.44 5.55
CA ARG A 127 0.38 4.50 6.61
C ARG A 127 -0.17 4.95 7.95
N TRP A 128 -0.95 6.01 7.98
CA TRP A 128 -1.51 6.52 9.22
C TRP A 128 -2.51 5.55 9.84
N LEU A 129 -3.40 4.99 9.04
CA LEU A 129 -4.42 4.03 9.47
C LEU A 129 -3.80 2.74 10.00
N THR A 130 -2.73 2.24 9.38
CA THR A 130 -2.03 1.04 9.87
C THR A 130 -1.13 1.35 11.06
N ASP A 131 -0.24 2.34 10.94
CA ASP A 131 0.88 2.51 11.87
C ASP A 131 0.44 3.23 13.15
N THR A 132 -0.60 4.07 13.07
CA THR A 132 -1.12 4.84 14.22
C THR A 132 -2.42 4.27 14.77
N LEU A 133 -3.39 3.93 13.91
CA LEU A 133 -4.69 3.40 14.36
C LEU A 133 -4.71 1.88 14.54
N GLY A 134 -3.72 1.16 13.99
CA GLY A 134 -3.63 -0.28 14.10
C GLY A 134 -4.64 -1.04 13.26
N LEU A 135 -5.19 -0.44 12.20
CA LEU A 135 -6.03 -1.16 11.25
C LEU A 135 -5.21 -2.21 10.51
N ASN A 136 -5.85 -3.34 10.18
CA ASN A 136 -5.27 -4.27 9.22
C ASN A 136 -5.26 -3.63 7.82
N TRP A 137 -4.47 -4.21 6.92
CA TRP A 137 -4.29 -3.68 5.56
C TRP A 137 -5.58 -3.54 4.75
N THR A 138 -6.49 -4.49 4.88
CA THR A 138 -7.77 -4.46 4.17
C THR A 138 -8.64 -3.30 4.60
N ASP A 139 -8.81 -3.13 5.92
CA ASP A 139 -9.61 -2.04 6.46
C ASP A 139 -8.94 -0.68 6.20
N ALA A 140 -7.61 -0.62 6.31
CA ALA A 140 -6.84 0.59 6.01
C ALA A 140 -6.97 1.03 4.55
N HIS A 141 -6.89 0.08 3.60
CA HIS A 141 -7.04 0.37 2.18
C HIS A 141 -8.45 0.90 1.85
N GLU A 142 -9.49 0.24 2.39
CA GLU A 142 -10.88 0.69 2.20
C GLU A 142 -11.13 2.08 2.78
N GLU A 143 -10.63 2.36 3.99
CA GLU A 143 -10.77 3.66 4.64
C GLU A 143 -9.95 4.74 3.95
N ALA A 144 -8.73 4.42 3.49
CA ALA A 144 -7.90 5.36 2.72
C ALA A 144 -8.62 5.83 1.46
N HIS A 145 -9.24 4.90 0.71
CA HIS A 145 -10.01 5.23 -0.49
C HIS A 145 -11.22 6.14 -0.20
N ARG A 146 -11.90 5.96 0.94
CA ARG A 146 -13.01 6.84 1.36
C ARG A 146 -12.54 8.26 1.71
N LEU A 147 -11.34 8.39 2.26
CA LEU A 147 -10.82 9.63 2.84
C LEU A 147 -10.00 10.48 1.85
N GLU A 148 -9.31 9.86 0.89
CA GLU A 148 -8.29 10.53 0.06
C GLU A 148 -8.79 11.77 -0.70
N HIS A 149 -10.04 11.77 -1.16
CA HIS A 149 -10.64 12.90 -1.88
C HIS A 149 -10.93 14.09 -0.97
N ALA A 150 -11.10 13.87 0.34
CA ALA A 150 -11.42 14.90 1.32
C ALA A 150 -10.18 15.56 1.92
N ILE A 151 -8.99 14.99 1.70
CA ILE A 151 -7.74 15.54 2.24
C ILE A 151 -7.34 16.80 1.46
N SER A 152 -7.13 17.89 2.19
CA SER A 152 -6.55 19.12 1.63
C SER A 152 -5.03 19.03 1.57
N PRO A 153 -4.34 19.79 0.69
CA PRO A 153 -2.88 19.83 0.65
C PRO A 153 -2.25 20.13 2.02
N ARG A 154 -2.85 21.04 2.80
CA ARG A 154 -2.39 21.36 4.16
C ARG A 154 -2.42 20.15 5.10
N VAL A 155 -3.47 19.34 5.01
CA VAL A 155 -3.60 18.13 5.86
C VAL A 155 -2.65 17.05 5.37
N GLU A 156 -2.51 16.89 4.06
CA GLU A 156 -1.56 15.97 3.44
C GLU A 156 -0.11 16.23 3.89
N ASP A 157 0.34 17.49 3.86
CA ASP A 157 1.69 17.87 4.31
C ASP A 157 1.90 17.56 5.79
N ARG A 158 0.91 17.89 6.64
CA ARG A 158 0.98 17.59 8.07
C ARG A 158 0.95 16.10 8.36
N LEU A 159 0.22 15.32 7.57
CA LEU A 159 0.19 13.87 7.69
C LEU A 159 1.54 13.26 7.33
N ALA A 160 2.16 13.74 6.25
CA ALA A 160 3.50 13.32 5.86
C ALA A 160 4.55 13.63 6.95
N GLU A 161 4.52 14.84 7.52
CA GLU A 161 5.40 15.24 8.64
C GLU A 161 5.16 14.35 9.88
N LEU A 162 3.90 14.13 10.25
CA LEU A 162 3.51 13.30 11.40
C LEU A 162 4.08 11.88 11.28
N LEU A 163 4.06 11.33 10.08
CA LEU A 163 4.56 9.97 9.78
C LEU A 163 6.09 9.91 9.61
N GLY A 164 6.81 11.02 9.80
CA GLY A 164 8.27 11.05 9.67
C GLY A 164 8.76 10.99 8.23
N MET A 165 7.96 11.49 7.28
CA MET A 165 8.26 11.52 5.85
C MET A 165 8.57 10.12 5.25
N PRO A 166 7.63 9.16 5.33
CA PRO A 166 7.85 7.81 4.85
C PRO A 166 8.08 7.75 3.33
N SER A 167 8.98 6.89 2.87
CA SER A 167 9.23 6.68 1.43
C SER A 167 8.19 5.78 0.75
N THR A 168 7.49 4.94 1.52
CA THR A 168 6.54 3.95 1.00
C THR A 168 5.27 3.83 1.86
N CYS A 169 4.18 3.32 1.26
CA CYS A 169 2.99 2.88 1.98
C CYS A 169 3.27 1.58 2.79
N PRO A 170 2.35 1.08 3.61
CA PRO A 170 2.52 -0.16 4.38
C PRO A 170 2.83 -1.37 3.50
N HIS A 171 2.30 -1.35 2.27
CA HIS A 171 2.44 -2.39 1.26
C HIS A 171 3.76 -2.30 0.46
N GLY A 172 4.56 -1.25 0.66
CA GLY A 172 5.86 -1.07 0.01
C GLY A 172 5.83 -0.21 -1.26
N ASN A 173 4.64 0.24 -1.72
CA ASN A 173 4.57 1.11 -2.89
C ASN A 173 5.12 2.52 -2.58
N PRO A 174 5.91 3.12 -3.50
CA PRO A 174 6.51 4.44 -3.27
C PRO A 174 5.47 5.53 -3.07
N ILE A 175 5.69 6.44 -2.13
CA ILE A 175 4.83 7.62 -1.96
C ILE A 175 5.34 8.73 -2.91
N PRO A 176 4.54 9.21 -3.88
CA PRO A 176 4.96 10.29 -4.79
C PRO A 176 5.47 11.52 -4.02
N GLY A 177 6.53 12.15 -4.53
CA GLY A 177 7.16 13.32 -3.89
C GLY A 177 8.04 13.03 -2.67
N MET A 178 8.14 11.77 -2.22
CA MET A 178 9.00 11.35 -1.10
C MET A 178 10.37 10.86 -1.59
N ALA A 179 11.28 10.62 -0.64
CA ALA A 179 12.56 9.99 -0.93
C ALA A 179 12.33 8.63 -1.61
N SER A 180 13.12 8.33 -2.64
CA SER A 180 13.03 7.03 -3.29
C SER A 180 13.40 5.91 -2.32
N PRO A 181 12.66 4.78 -2.33
CA PRO A 181 13.05 3.62 -1.54
C PRO A 181 14.40 3.05 -2.01
N THR A 182 15.01 2.23 -1.17
CA THR A 182 16.28 1.56 -1.46
C THR A 182 16.19 0.82 -2.78
N ARG A 183 17.21 1.00 -3.64
CA ARG A 183 17.27 0.29 -4.91
C ARG A 183 17.58 -1.19 -4.66
N VAL A 184 16.63 -2.03 -5.03
CA VAL A 184 16.80 -3.47 -5.19
C VAL A 184 16.46 -3.85 -6.63
N GLU A 185 16.74 -5.08 -7.03
CA GLU A 185 16.30 -5.64 -8.30
C GLU A 185 15.11 -6.59 -8.03
N PRO A 186 13.89 -6.06 -7.89
CA PRO A 186 12.75 -6.88 -7.54
C PRO A 186 12.23 -7.63 -8.77
N PHE A 187 11.65 -8.79 -8.53
CA PHE A 187 10.95 -9.60 -9.52
C PHE A 187 9.67 -10.20 -8.89
N PRO A 188 8.67 -10.59 -9.71
CA PRO A 188 7.47 -11.23 -9.19
C PRO A 188 7.77 -12.55 -8.48
N LEU A 189 7.15 -12.80 -7.32
CA LEU A 189 7.31 -14.03 -6.54
C LEU A 189 7.02 -15.29 -7.36
N ALA A 190 6.10 -15.20 -8.33
CA ALA A 190 5.81 -16.29 -9.27
C ALA A 190 7.03 -16.76 -10.11
N GLN A 191 8.11 -15.97 -10.16
CA GLN A 191 9.35 -16.32 -10.85
C GLN A 191 10.44 -16.83 -9.89
N ALA A 192 10.17 -16.89 -8.58
CA ALA A 192 11.11 -17.42 -7.61
C ALA A 192 11.31 -18.92 -7.80
N LYS A 193 12.54 -19.39 -7.54
CA LYS A 193 12.90 -20.80 -7.68
C LYS A 193 12.75 -21.52 -6.35
N GLU A 194 12.37 -22.79 -6.41
CA GLU A 194 12.35 -23.66 -5.24
C GLU A 194 13.72 -23.67 -4.53
N GLY A 195 13.70 -23.68 -3.20
CA GLY A 195 14.90 -23.62 -2.37
C GLY A 195 15.51 -22.23 -2.22
N THR A 196 15.05 -21.21 -2.94
CA THR A 196 15.55 -19.84 -2.77
C THR A 196 14.94 -19.14 -1.56
N THR A 197 15.70 -18.23 -0.96
CA THR A 197 15.18 -17.31 0.06
C THR A 197 15.06 -15.93 -0.58
N VAL A 198 13.90 -15.32 -0.44
CA VAL A 198 13.60 -13.99 -0.98
C VAL A 198 13.08 -13.08 0.13
N VAL A 199 13.13 -11.77 -0.08
CA VAL A 199 12.53 -10.77 0.80
C VAL A 199 11.41 -10.08 0.04
N VAL A 200 10.25 -9.93 0.67
CA VAL A 200 9.14 -9.16 0.11
C VAL A 200 9.55 -7.70 -0.03
N GLU A 201 9.47 -7.17 -1.23
CA GLU A 201 9.72 -5.77 -1.54
C GLU A 201 8.43 -4.97 -1.40
N ARG A 202 7.43 -5.32 -2.22
CA ARG A 202 6.10 -4.71 -2.17
C ARG A 202 4.99 -5.67 -2.57
N ILE A 203 3.80 -5.38 -2.07
CA ILE A 203 2.55 -5.89 -2.62
C ILE A 203 2.06 -4.84 -3.62
N THR A 204 1.68 -5.25 -4.83
CA THR A 204 1.25 -4.26 -5.83
C THR A 204 -0.17 -3.77 -5.54
N GLU A 205 -0.49 -2.59 -6.07
CA GLU A 205 -1.84 -2.01 -6.02
C GLU A 205 -2.91 -2.97 -6.60
N GLU A 206 -2.56 -3.78 -7.61
CA GLU A 206 -3.44 -4.83 -8.15
C GLU A 206 -3.72 -5.98 -7.17
N ALA A 207 -2.86 -6.20 -6.17
CA ALA A 207 -3.08 -7.13 -5.07
C ALA A 207 -3.79 -6.48 -3.89
N GLU A 208 -3.57 -5.19 -3.63
CA GLU A 208 -4.30 -4.42 -2.61
C GLU A 208 -5.80 -4.34 -2.91
N ALA A 209 -6.16 -4.14 -4.18
CA ALA A 209 -7.56 -4.16 -4.63
C ALA A 209 -8.24 -5.55 -4.51
N ASP A 210 -7.49 -6.62 -4.25
CA ASP A 210 -8.02 -7.97 -4.04
C ASP A 210 -8.10 -8.27 -2.54
N LYS A 211 -9.22 -7.86 -1.93
CA LYS A 211 -9.48 -8.02 -0.48
C LYS A 211 -9.15 -9.41 0.06
N LYS A 212 -9.53 -10.48 -0.65
CA LYS A 212 -9.28 -11.86 -0.22
C LYS A 212 -7.79 -12.19 -0.24
N LEU A 213 -7.08 -11.73 -1.27
CA LEU A 213 -5.63 -11.90 -1.35
C LEU A 213 -4.95 -11.10 -0.23
N LEU A 214 -5.31 -9.83 -0.04
CA LEU A 214 -4.69 -8.96 0.96
C LEU A 214 -4.90 -9.49 2.40
N GLU A 215 -6.11 -9.95 2.74
CA GLU A 215 -6.42 -10.62 4.01
C GLU A 215 -5.57 -11.89 4.20
N HIS A 216 -5.41 -12.67 3.14
CA HIS A 216 -4.59 -13.89 3.18
C HIS A 216 -3.11 -13.57 3.40
N LEU A 217 -2.55 -12.57 2.72
CA LEU A 217 -1.18 -12.13 2.92
C LEU A 217 -0.95 -11.62 4.35
N TRP A 218 -1.87 -10.80 4.86
CA TRP A 218 -1.81 -10.26 6.22
C TRP A 218 -1.81 -11.37 7.28
N LYS A 219 -2.72 -12.34 7.17
CA LYS A 219 -2.85 -13.46 8.11
C LYS A 219 -1.58 -14.33 8.19
N HIS A 220 -0.89 -14.48 7.06
CA HIS A 220 0.33 -15.29 6.94
C HIS A 220 1.61 -14.45 7.08
N ASP A 221 1.49 -13.18 7.50
CA ASP A 221 2.60 -12.24 7.71
C ASP A 221 3.52 -12.06 6.48
N VAL A 222 2.91 -12.06 5.29
CA VAL A 222 3.57 -11.76 4.02
C VAL A 222 3.47 -10.26 3.77
N ARG A 223 4.50 -9.52 4.19
CA ARG A 223 4.58 -8.06 4.06
C ARG A 223 6.00 -7.58 3.74
N PRO A 224 6.19 -6.35 3.22
CA PRO A 224 7.51 -5.78 2.95
C PRO A 224 8.52 -6.02 4.06
N GLY A 225 9.74 -6.42 3.67
CA GLY A 225 10.83 -6.75 4.57
C GLY A 225 10.81 -8.17 5.12
N ARG A 226 9.72 -8.94 4.96
CA ARG A 226 9.65 -10.32 5.44
C ARG A 226 10.39 -11.28 4.53
N ARG A 227 11.15 -12.18 5.16
CA ARG A 227 11.89 -13.24 4.48
C ARG A 227 10.98 -14.44 4.25
N LEU A 228 10.98 -14.92 3.01
CA LEU A 228 10.24 -16.09 2.56
C LEU A 228 11.21 -17.13 2.02
N ARG A 229 11.11 -18.36 2.50
CA ARG A 229 11.79 -19.52 1.90
C ARG A 229 10.83 -20.19 0.93
N ILE A 230 11.18 -20.28 -0.36
CA ILE A 230 10.38 -21.02 -1.33
C ILE A 230 10.59 -22.51 -1.09
N THR A 231 9.53 -23.20 -0.67
CA THR A 231 9.60 -24.63 -0.34
C THR A 231 9.15 -25.52 -1.48
N GLU A 232 8.29 -25.02 -2.37
CA GLU A 232 7.76 -25.79 -3.49
C GLU A 232 7.31 -24.86 -4.63
N VAL A 233 7.59 -25.26 -5.88
CA VAL A 233 6.98 -24.67 -7.08
C VAL A 233 6.28 -25.77 -7.88
N ALA A 234 4.97 -25.93 -7.70
CA ALA A 234 4.17 -26.97 -8.37
C ALA A 234 3.56 -26.44 -9.68
N LEU A 235 4.33 -26.51 -10.78
CA LEU A 235 3.91 -26.01 -12.09
C LEU A 235 2.57 -26.62 -12.59
N PRO A 236 2.30 -27.94 -12.45
CA PRO A 236 1.02 -28.51 -12.88
C PRO A 236 -0.20 -27.97 -12.13
N ALA A 237 -0.02 -27.59 -10.85
CA ALA A 237 -1.07 -27.00 -10.02
C ALA A 237 -1.13 -25.47 -10.15
N GLU A 238 -0.20 -24.86 -10.90
CA GLU A 238 0.01 -23.41 -10.96
C GLU A 238 0.12 -22.76 -9.57
N THR A 239 0.85 -23.38 -8.64
CA THR A 239 1.05 -22.84 -7.28
C THR A 239 2.53 -22.68 -6.90
N ILE A 240 2.77 -21.78 -5.96
CA ILE A 240 4.05 -21.61 -5.27
C ILE A 240 3.77 -21.60 -3.76
N THR A 241 4.59 -22.34 -3.01
CA THR A 241 4.51 -22.40 -1.54
C THR A 241 5.76 -21.77 -0.94
N ALA A 242 5.54 -20.88 0.01
CA ALA A 242 6.60 -20.22 0.76
C ALA A 242 6.40 -20.40 2.27
N ALA A 243 7.51 -20.41 3.01
CA ALA A 243 7.53 -20.48 4.46
C ALA A 243 8.17 -19.23 5.09
N SER A 244 7.59 -18.75 6.19
CA SER A 244 8.12 -17.66 7.02
C SER A 244 7.77 -17.92 8.48
N ASP A 245 8.76 -17.85 9.37
CA ASP A 245 8.59 -18.00 10.83
C ASP A 245 7.67 -19.17 11.26
N GLY A 246 7.85 -20.34 10.65
CA GLY A 246 7.10 -21.57 10.96
C GLY A 246 5.69 -21.64 10.34
N GLN A 247 5.25 -20.59 9.64
CA GLN A 247 4.01 -20.59 8.86
C GLN A 247 4.33 -20.86 7.39
N THR A 248 3.38 -21.52 6.71
CA THR A 248 3.41 -21.69 5.26
C THR A 248 2.27 -20.93 4.62
N ILE A 249 2.51 -20.48 3.39
CA ILE A 249 1.50 -19.87 2.53
C ILE A 249 1.64 -20.47 1.14
N THR A 250 0.53 -20.90 0.56
CA THR A 250 0.46 -21.39 -0.82
C THR A 250 -0.37 -20.42 -1.64
N LEU A 251 0.21 -19.93 -2.73
CA LEU A 251 -0.41 -18.96 -3.63
C LEU A 251 -0.50 -19.54 -5.03
N GLY A 252 -1.58 -19.27 -5.74
CA GLY A 252 -1.60 -19.46 -7.19
C GLY A 252 -0.60 -18.52 -7.87
N LEU A 253 0.04 -18.95 -8.95
CA LEU A 253 1.07 -18.17 -9.65
C LEU A 253 0.55 -16.79 -10.12
N ARG A 254 -0.75 -16.68 -10.42
CA ARG A 254 -1.38 -15.38 -10.76
C ARG A 254 -1.41 -14.40 -9.59
N ALA A 255 -1.63 -14.88 -8.37
CA ALA A 255 -1.59 -14.05 -7.16
C ALA A 255 -0.13 -13.74 -6.79
N ALA A 256 0.75 -14.74 -6.84
CA ALA A 256 2.18 -14.56 -6.60
C ALA A 256 2.83 -13.58 -7.59
N ALA A 257 2.34 -13.47 -8.82
CA ALA A 257 2.83 -12.50 -9.80
C ALA A 257 2.60 -11.03 -9.39
N LYS A 258 1.75 -10.78 -8.40
CA LYS A 258 1.44 -9.45 -7.85
C LYS A 258 2.25 -9.12 -6.58
N ILE A 259 3.10 -10.04 -6.13
CA ILE A 259 3.94 -9.86 -4.94
C ILE A 259 5.36 -9.76 -5.47
N TRP A 260 6.01 -8.63 -5.24
CA TRP A 260 7.36 -8.39 -5.73
C TRP A 260 8.36 -8.66 -4.62
N VAL A 261 9.42 -9.37 -4.97
CA VAL A 261 10.43 -9.86 -4.04
C VAL A 261 11.82 -9.65 -4.62
N TYR A 262 12.84 -9.69 -3.78
CA TYR A 262 14.24 -9.68 -4.22
C TYR A 262 15.03 -10.76 -3.48
N VAL A 263 16.15 -11.19 -4.06
CA VAL A 263 17.10 -12.06 -3.36
C VAL A 263 17.95 -11.19 -2.42
N PRO A 264 17.97 -11.45 -1.10
CA PRO A 264 18.81 -10.69 -0.20
C PRO A 264 20.29 -10.96 -0.52
N THR A 265 21.11 -9.91 -0.51
CA THR A 265 22.56 -10.06 -0.54
C THR A 265 23.00 -10.81 0.73
N PRO A 266 23.91 -11.79 0.62
CA PRO A 266 24.43 -12.52 1.78
C PRO A 266 25.14 -11.62 2.80
#